data_AF-A0A7K4K6M5-F1
#
_entry.id   AF-A0A7K4K6M5-F1
#
_cell.length_a   1.000
_cell.length_b   1.000
_cell.length_c   1.000
_cell.angle_alpha   90.00
_cell.angle_beta   90.00
_cell.angle_gamma   90.00
#
_symmetry.space_group_name_H-M   'P 1'
#
loop_
_entity.id
_entity.type
_entity.pdbx_description
1 polymer ?
#
loop_
_entity_poly.entity_id
_entity_poly.type
_entity_poly.pdbx_seq_one_letter_code
_entity_poly.pdbx_strand_id
1 'polypeptide(L)'
;LQGGQLYAVIDAVPLRRWKEFMRVLGLRDTDIEVVELEFAHVRDQQYEMLKRWGQQSSASLGRVFAALERMELEGCAQALRLRLHDCP
;
A
#
# COMPACT_ATOMS: atom_id res chain seq x y z
N LEU A 1 0.56 3.96 10.07
CA LEU A 1 -0.77 4.12 9.44
C LEU A 1 -1.81 3.41 10.30
N GLN A 2 -3.03 3.95 10.42
CA GLN A 2 -4.13 3.29 11.14
C GLN A 2 -4.77 2.19 10.28
N GLY A 3 -5.46 1.21 10.90
CA GLY A 3 -6.03 0.04 10.21
C GLY A 3 -6.98 0.37 9.04
N GLY A 4 -7.84 1.38 9.19
CA GLY A 4 -8.75 1.83 8.13
C GLY A 4 -8.03 2.44 6.91
N GLN A 5 -6.90 3.11 7.14
CA GLN A 5 -6.10 3.72 6.07
C GLN A 5 -5.42 2.65 5.21
N LEU A 6 -5.07 1.50 5.78
CA LEU A 6 -4.45 0.39 5.04
C LEU A 6 -5.42 -0.15 3.99
N TYR A 7 -6.68 -0.40 4.36
CA TYR A 7 -7.70 -0.88 3.43
C TYR A 7 -8.03 0.13 2.33
N ALA A 8 -8.06 1.42 2.66
CA ALA A 8 -8.25 2.46 1.65
C ALA A 8 -7.17 2.42 0.57
N VAL A 9 -5.91 2.15 0.94
CA VAL A 9 -4.79 1.97 -0.02
C VAL A 9 -4.98 0.69 -0.82
N ILE A 10 -5.33 -0.44 -0.18
CA ILE A 10 -5.56 -1.73 -0.85
C ILE A 10 -6.64 -1.58 -1.93
N ASP A 11 -7.73 -0.90 -1.63
CA ASP A 11 -8.87 -0.74 -2.55
C ASP A 11 -8.63 0.34 -3.63
N ALA A 12 -7.57 1.15 -3.49
CA ALA A 12 -7.18 2.17 -4.47
C ALA A 12 -6.14 1.66 -5.48
N VAL A 13 -5.23 0.78 -5.07
CA VAL A 13 -4.10 0.34 -5.91
C VAL A 13 -4.46 -0.92 -6.71
N PRO A 14 -4.30 -0.92 -8.04
CA PRO A 14 -4.55 -2.11 -8.86
C PRO A 14 -3.66 -3.28 -8.46
N LEU A 15 -4.24 -4.47 -8.28
CA LEU A 15 -3.52 -5.66 -7.86
C LEU A 15 -2.29 -5.96 -8.75
N ARG A 16 -2.40 -5.75 -10.07
CA ARG A 16 -1.30 -5.97 -11.03
C ARG A 16 -0.08 -5.08 -10.77
N ARG A 17 -0.27 -3.88 -10.20
CA ARG A 17 0.80 -2.92 -9.88
C ARG A 17 1.24 -3.02 -8.40
N TRP A 18 0.63 -3.91 -7.60
CA TRP A 18 0.80 -3.94 -6.15
C TRP A 18 2.25 -4.15 -5.70
N LYS A 19 2.94 -5.16 -6.24
CA LYS A 19 4.32 -5.47 -5.84
C LYS A 19 5.30 -4.37 -6.22
N GLU A 20 5.12 -3.80 -7.41
CA GLU A 20 5.87 -2.61 -7.86
C GLU A 20 5.65 -1.44 -6.90
N PHE A 21 4.40 -1.20 -6.51
CA PHE A 21 4.05 -0.15 -5.54
C PHE A 21 4.74 -0.36 -4.19
N MET A 22 4.74 -1.58 -3.64
CA MET A 22 5.43 -1.86 -2.37
C MET A 22 6.95 -1.64 -2.46
N ARG A 23 7.56 -1.95 -3.60
CA ARG A 23 8.99 -1.65 -3.84
C ARG A 23 9.27 -0.16 -3.89
N VAL A 24 8.41 0.63 -4.56
CA VAL A 24 8.53 2.10 -4.60
C VAL A 24 8.40 2.70 -3.19
N LEU A 25 7.55 2.12 -2.35
CA LEU A 25 7.43 2.50 -0.94
C LEU A 25 8.67 2.17 -0.10
N GLY A 26 9.53 1.26 -0.58
CA GLY A 26 10.75 0.82 0.09
C GLY A 26 10.58 -0.46 0.91
N LEU A 27 9.53 -1.25 0.68
CA LEU A 27 9.47 -2.61 1.21
C LEU A 27 10.45 -3.48 0.42
N ARG A 28 11.31 -4.24 1.12
CA ARG A 28 12.35 -5.07 0.50
C ARG A 28 11.71 -6.26 -0.21
N ASP A 29 12.31 -6.72 -1.30
CA ASP A 29 11.84 -7.93 -2.00
C ASP A 29 11.77 -9.14 -1.08
N THR A 30 12.72 -9.31 -0.17
CA THR A 30 12.68 -10.37 0.84
C THR A 30 11.47 -10.30 1.75
N ASP A 31 11.04 -9.09 2.15
CA ASP A 31 9.84 -8.95 2.98
C ASP A 31 8.56 -9.26 2.18
N ILE A 32 8.54 -8.93 0.88
CA ILE A 32 7.45 -9.24 -0.06
C ILE A 32 7.33 -10.76 -0.24
N GLU A 33 8.45 -11.43 -0.53
CA GLU A 33 8.51 -12.88 -0.72
C GLU A 33 8.06 -13.64 0.53
N VAL A 34 8.51 -13.21 1.72
CA VAL A 34 8.07 -13.81 2.99
C VAL A 34 6.57 -13.68 3.17
N VAL A 35 5.97 -12.52 2.85
CA VAL A 35 4.50 -12.37 2.93
C VAL A 35 3.78 -13.28 1.94
N GLU A 36 4.28 -13.40 0.70
CA GLU A 36 3.67 -14.29 -0.31
C GLU A 36 3.71 -15.77 0.11
N LEU A 37 4.72 -16.18 0.89
CA LEU A 37 4.85 -17.54 1.43
C LEU A 37 3.96 -17.78 2.67
N GLU A 38 3.83 -16.79 3.54
CA GLU A 38 3.10 -16.93 4.81
C GLU A 38 1.58 -16.81 4.67
N PHE A 39 1.11 -16.07 3.67
CA PHE A 39 -0.32 -15.75 3.52
C PHE A 39 -0.86 -16.27 2.19
N ALA A 40 -1.88 -17.13 2.24
CA ALA A 40 -2.47 -17.73 1.05
C ALA A 40 -3.37 -16.75 0.27
N HIS A 41 -4.10 -15.87 0.96
CA HIS A 41 -5.02 -14.96 0.30
C HIS A 41 -4.32 -13.66 -0.09
N VAL A 42 -4.55 -13.24 -1.33
CA VAL A 42 -3.99 -12.00 -1.87
C VAL A 42 -4.32 -10.78 -1.01
N ARG A 43 -5.54 -10.67 -0.47
CA ARG A 43 -5.93 -9.52 0.35
C ARG A 43 -5.15 -9.48 1.68
N ASP A 44 -4.89 -10.64 2.28
CA ASP A 44 -4.07 -10.76 3.49
C ASP A 44 -2.61 -10.38 3.19
N GLN A 45 -2.08 -10.80 2.03
CA GLN A 45 -0.75 -10.40 1.59
C GLN A 45 -0.63 -8.88 1.43
N GLN A 46 -1.60 -8.23 0.78
CA GLN A 46 -1.61 -6.78 0.60
C GLN A 46 -1.63 -6.05 1.96
N TYR A 47 -2.44 -6.53 2.89
CA TYR A 47 -2.50 -5.97 4.23
C TYR A 47 -1.18 -6.12 4.99
N GLU A 48 -0.60 -7.32 5.01
CA GLU A 48 0.63 -7.58 5.76
C GLU A 48 1.86 -6.88 5.15
N MET A 49 1.91 -6.73 3.83
CA MET A 49 2.94 -5.90 3.18
C MET A 49 2.86 -4.43 3.65
N LEU A 50 1.67 -3.82 3.62
CA LEU A 50 1.52 -2.44 4.10
C LEU A 50 1.75 -2.31 5.60
N LYS A 51 1.37 -3.31 6.39
CA LYS A 51 1.57 -3.33 7.84
C LYS A 51 3.07 -3.37 8.17
N ARG A 52 3.85 -4.23 7.52
CA ARG A 52 5.32 -4.29 7.65
C ARG A 52 5.97 -2.99 7.21
N TRP A 53 5.55 -2.45 6.07
CA TRP A 53 6.04 -1.15 5.62
C TRP A 53 5.69 -0.04 6.63
N GLY A 54 4.46 -0.06 7.18
CA GLY A 54 3.96 0.90 8.17
C GLY A 54 4.72 0.91 9.51
N GLN A 55 5.48 -0.15 9.81
CA GLN A 55 6.37 -0.23 10.99
C GLN A 55 7.72 0.47 10.75
N GLN A 56 8.06 0.82 9.51
CA GLN A 56 9.28 1.58 9.21
C GLN A 56 9.13 3.04 9.65
N SER A 57 10.20 3.64 10.16
CA SER A 57 10.21 5.01 10.72
C SER A 57 9.76 6.09 9.74
N SER A 58 9.94 5.85 8.44
CA SER A 58 9.58 6.80 7.38
C SER A 58 8.17 6.62 6.83
N ALA A 59 7.40 5.63 7.28
CA ALA A 59 6.11 5.32 6.68
C ALA A 59 5.08 6.42 6.93
N SER A 60 4.55 7.00 5.86
CA SER A 60 3.57 8.08 5.93
C SER A 60 2.64 8.06 4.71
N LEU A 61 1.44 8.62 4.87
CA LEU A 61 0.50 8.76 3.78
C LEU A 61 1.06 9.64 2.64
N GLY A 62 1.93 10.61 2.97
CA GLY A 62 2.65 11.40 1.97
C GLY A 62 3.53 10.54 1.05
N ARG A 63 4.18 9.50 1.59
CA ARG A 63 4.96 8.55 0.77
C ARG A 63 4.07 7.66 -0.10
N VAL A 64 2.87 7.31 0.37
CA VAL A 64 1.86 6.61 -0.44
C VAL A 64 1.50 7.46 -1.66
N PHE A 65 1.12 8.72 -1.45
CA PHE A 65 0.76 9.60 -2.57
C PHE A 65 1.94 9.83 -3.52
N ALA A 66 3.14 10.10 -2.99
CA ALA A 66 4.33 10.26 -3.83
C ALA A 66 4.65 9.00 -4.65
N ALA A 67 4.43 7.80 -4.10
CA ALA A 67 4.63 6.56 -4.85
C ALA A 67 3.60 6.41 -5.98
N LEU A 68 2.32 6.73 -5.73
CA LEU A 68 1.28 6.68 -6.75
C LEU A 68 1.56 7.67 -7.88
N GLU A 69 1.96 8.90 -7.57
CA GLU A 69 2.32 9.91 -8.57
C GLU A 69 3.55 9.47 -9.39
N ARG A 70 4.58 8.90 -8.75
CA ARG A 70 5.76 8.37 -9.46
C ARG A 70 5.47 7.18 -10.37
N MET A 71 4.36 6.48 -10.14
CA MET A 71 3.94 5.30 -10.90
C MET A 71 2.89 5.62 -11.97
N GLU A 72 2.57 6.91 -12.17
CA GLU A 72 1.52 7.38 -13.08
C GLU A 72 0.15 6.77 -12.68
N LEU A 73 -0.10 6.72 -11.37
CA LEU A 73 -1.34 6.24 -10.75
C LEU A 73 -2.12 7.40 -10.10
N GLU A 74 -2.20 8.54 -10.77
CA GLU A 74 -2.88 9.75 -10.27
C GLU A 74 -4.36 9.50 -9.99
N GLY A 75 -5.02 8.67 -10.81
CA GLY A 75 -6.41 8.25 -10.58
C GLY A 75 -6.57 7.48 -9.27
N CYS A 76 -5.60 6.63 -8.91
CA CYS A 76 -5.58 5.91 -7.64
C CYS A 76 -5.31 6.87 -6.47
N ALA A 77 -4.42 7.84 -6.65
CA ALA A 77 -4.15 8.87 -5.65
C ALA A 77 -5.41 9.69 -5.35
N GLN A 78 -6.16 10.08 -6.38
CA GLN A 78 -7.42 10.81 -6.21
C GLN A 78 -8.48 9.94 -5.51
N ALA A 79 -8.66 8.68 -5.95
CA ALA A 79 -9.59 7.75 -5.31
C ALA A 79 -9.26 7.52 -3.83
N LEU A 80 -7.96 7.43 -3.49
CA LEU A 80 -7.50 7.29 -2.12
C LEU A 80 -7.80 8.56 -1.29
N ARG A 81 -7.58 9.76 -1.83
CA ARG A 81 -7.92 11.02 -1.13
C ARG A 81 -9.40 11.09 -0.78
N LEU A 82 -10.28 10.73 -1.71
CA LEU A 82 -11.73 10.71 -1.49
C LEU A 82 -12.11 9.74 -0.36
N ARG A 83 -11.61 8.51 -0.41
CA ARG A 83 -11.88 7.49 0.62
C ARG A 83 -11.41 7.89 2.02
N LEU A 84 -10.28 8.60 2.11
CA LEU A 84 -9.75 9.05 3.39
C LEU A 84 -10.47 10.30 3.91
N HIS A 85 -11.05 11.11 3.04
CA HIS A 85 -11.91 12.24 3.41
C HIS A 85 -13.29 11.77 3.89
N ASP A 86 -13.82 10.71 3.27
CA ASP A 86 -15.15 10.15 3.59
C ASP A 86 -15.12 9.17 4.78
N CYS A 87 -13.94 8.95 5.39
CA CYS A 87 -13.80 8.16 6.61
C CYS A 87 -13.91 9.10 7.83
N PRO A 88 -15.04 9.10 8.57
CA PRO A 88 -15.24 9.95 9.74
C PRO A 88 -14.29 9.61 10.90
#